data_AF-A0A512HU85-F1
#
_entry.id   AF-A0A512HU85-F1
#
_cell.length_a   1.000
_cell.length_b   1.000
_cell.length_c   1.000
_cell.angle_alpha   90.00
_cell.angle_beta   90.00
_cell.angle_gamma   90.00
#
_symmetry.space_group_name_H-M   'P 1'
#
loop_
_entity.id
_entity.type
_entity.pdbx_description
1 polymer ?
#
loop_
_entity_poly.entity_id
_entity_poly.type
_entity_poly.pdbx_seq_one_letter_code
_entity_poly.pdbx_strand_id
1 'polypeptide(L)'
;MTTKADIVWEIADRLGVEVPKMSTGSTEPREIFVLVNRYLGLGIDEKQTKPELAKSIVESVGLPWNADFESRGGTVTKAGLVAVLGAVVRHCG
;
A
#
# COMPACT_ATOMS: atom_id res chain seq x y z
N MET A 1 -5.84 -15.89 -10.54
CA MET A 1 -4.62 -15.06 -10.53
C MET A 1 -4.97 -13.74 -9.85
N THR A 2 -4.43 -13.45 -8.66
CA THR A 2 -4.66 -12.16 -7.99
C THR A 2 -3.94 -11.05 -8.75
N THR A 3 -4.67 -10.01 -9.15
CA THR A 3 -4.13 -8.82 -9.80
C THR A 3 -3.71 -7.78 -8.77
N LYS A 4 -3.04 -6.71 -9.22
CA LYS A 4 -2.75 -5.54 -8.36
C LYS A 4 -4.04 -4.86 -7.91
N ALA A 5 -5.07 -4.85 -8.77
CA ALA A 5 -6.38 -4.29 -8.45
C ALA A 5 -7.06 -5.04 -7.32
N ASP A 6 -7.06 -6.37 -7.37
CA ASP A 6 -7.66 -7.19 -6.31
C ASP A 6 -7.02 -6.88 -4.94
N ILE A 7 -5.70 -6.66 -4.88
CA ILE A 7 -5.01 -6.32 -3.62
C ILE A 7 -5.39 -4.92 -3.14
N VAL A 8 -5.47 -3.93 -4.04
CA VAL A 8 -5.89 -2.58 -3.68
C VAL A 8 -7.34 -2.57 -3.18
N TRP A 9 -8.21 -3.38 -3.79
CA TRP A 9 -9.60 -3.53 -3.38
C TRP A 9 -9.70 -4.17 -2.00
N GLU A 10 -8.95 -5.23 -1.74
CA GLU A 10 -8.88 -5.86 -0.42
C GLU A 10 -8.37 -4.88 0.64
N ILE A 11 -7.34 -4.08 0.35
CA ILE A 11 -6.85 -3.04 1.28
C ILE A 11 -7.98 -2.04 1.60
N ALA A 12 -8.67 -1.55 0.57
CA ALA A 12 -9.75 -0.58 0.76
C ALA A 12 -10.92 -1.17 1.56
N ASP A 13 -11.32 -2.41 1.27
CA ASP A 13 -12.36 -3.14 2.00
C ASP A 13 -11.99 -3.29 3.49
N ARG A 14 -10.75 -3.68 3.79
CA ARG A 14 -10.23 -3.80 5.16
C ARG A 14 -10.24 -2.49 5.93
N LEU A 15 -9.96 -1.38 5.25
CA LEU A 15 -10.01 -0.05 5.84
C LEU A 15 -11.43 0.49 5.95
N GLY A 16 -12.42 -0.16 5.32
CA GLY A 16 -13.81 0.31 5.24
C GLY A 16 -13.96 1.58 4.39
N VAL A 17 -13.10 1.76 3.38
CA VAL A 17 -13.06 2.97 2.55
C VAL A 17 -13.51 2.68 1.13
N GLU A 18 -13.94 3.74 0.43
CA GLU A 18 -14.22 3.62 -0.99
C GLU A 18 -12.92 3.33 -1.75
N VAL A 19 -12.99 2.31 -2.60
CA VAL A 19 -11.86 1.85 -3.40
C VAL A 19 -11.40 2.99 -4.33
N PRO A 20 -10.13 3.42 -4.26
CA PRO A 20 -9.64 4.46 -5.14
C PRO A 20 -9.66 3.97 -6.60
N LYS A 21 -10.03 4.88 -7.51
CA LYS A 21 -10.10 4.57 -8.93
C LYS A 21 -8.70 4.25 -9.47
N MET A 22 -8.52 3.02 -9.94
CA MET A 22 -7.30 2.63 -10.65
C MET A 22 -7.08 3.53 -11.87
N SER A 23 -5.89 4.14 -11.99
CA SER A 23 -5.52 4.90 -13.19
C SER A 23 -5.35 3.97 -14.40
N THR A 24 -5.44 4.56 -15.61
CA THR A 24 -5.54 3.92 -16.95
C THR A 24 -4.37 3.05 -17.41
N GLY A 25 -3.57 2.49 -16.50
CA GLY A 25 -2.40 1.68 -16.85
C GLY A 25 -2.01 0.62 -15.83
N SER A 26 -2.94 0.11 -15.03
CA SER A 26 -2.65 -0.92 -13.99
C SER A 26 -1.62 -0.47 -12.95
N THR A 27 -1.44 0.85 -12.82
CA THR A 27 -0.53 1.48 -11.87
C THR A 27 -1.32 1.82 -10.61
N GLU A 28 -0.77 1.38 -9.49
CA GLU A 28 -1.37 1.57 -8.18
C GLU A 28 -1.54 3.06 -7.88
N PRO A 29 -2.76 3.47 -7.45
CA PRO A 29 -3.00 4.84 -7.09
C PRO A 29 -2.20 5.15 -5.83
N ARG A 30 -1.41 6.23 -5.84
CA ARG A 30 -0.72 6.71 -4.64
C ARG A 30 -1.70 6.90 -3.47
N GLU A 31 -2.93 7.24 -3.83
CA GLU A 31 -4.05 7.47 -2.93
C GLU A 31 -4.31 6.29 -1.99
N ILE A 32 -4.10 5.03 -2.39
CA ILE A 32 -4.31 3.90 -1.46
C ILE A 32 -3.34 3.96 -0.28
N PHE A 33 -2.07 4.30 -0.49
CA PHE A 33 -1.09 4.41 0.59
C PHE A 33 -1.37 5.60 1.51
N VAL A 34 -1.85 6.70 0.92
CA VAL A 34 -2.29 7.88 1.69
C VAL A 34 -3.50 7.53 2.56
N LEU A 35 -4.49 6.82 2.01
CA LEU A 35 -5.65 6.35 2.76
C LEU A 35 -5.22 5.43 3.90
N VAL A 36 -4.35 4.45 3.64
CA VAL A 36 -3.81 3.56 4.69
C VAL A 36 -3.14 4.38 5.80
N ASN A 37 -2.25 5.32 5.46
CA ASN A 37 -1.59 6.18 6.44
C ASN A 37 -2.58 6.98 7.30
N ARG A 38 -3.60 7.59 6.67
CA ARG A 38 -4.61 8.41 7.36
C ARG A 38 -5.53 7.58 8.25
N TYR A 39 -5.99 6.43 7.76
CA TYR A 39 -6.93 5.57 8.49
C TYR A 39 -6.26 4.83 9.64
N LEU A 40 -5.03 4.34 9.42
CA LEU A 40 -4.25 3.72 10.50
C LEU A 40 -3.59 4.75 11.43
N GLY A 41 -3.62 6.05 11.08
CA GLY A 41 -3.08 7.12 11.91
C GLY A 41 -1.56 7.06 12.09
N LEU A 42 -0.82 6.54 11.11
CA LEU A 42 0.61 6.24 11.24
C LEU A 42 1.50 7.48 11.29
N GLY A 43 0.97 8.66 10.91
CA GLY A 43 1.72 9.91 10.94
C GLY A 43 2.87 9.98 9.93
N ILE A 44 2.84 9.16 8.89
CA ILE A 44 3.88 9.10 7.86
C ILE A 44 3.78 10.35 6.97
N ASP A 45 4.92 10.94 6.59
CA ASP A 45 4.94 12.08 5.68
C ASP A 45 4.45 11.66 4.29
N GLU A 46 3.29 12.18 3.89
CA GLU A 46 2.70 11.95 2.58
C GLU A 46 3.58 12.46 1.45
N LYS A 47 4.49 13.42 1.66
CA LYS A 47 5.38 13.95 0.60
C LYS A 47 6.37 12.93 0.05
N GLN A 48 6.54 11.80 0.72
CA GLN A 48 7.37 10.69 0.28
C GLN A 48 6.89 10.09 -1.05
N THR A 49 7.81 9.41 -1.72
CA THR A 49 7.50 8.65 -2.94
C THR A 49 6.58 7.48 -2.62
N LYS A 50 5.93 6.91 -3.66
CA LYS A 50 5.08 5.72 -3.51
C LYS A 50 5.77 4.57 -2.76
N PRO A 51 6.99 4.14 -3.14
CA PRO A 51 7.66 3.06 -2.45
C PRO A 51 8.06 3.42 -1.03
N GLU A 52 8.49 4.66 -0.77
CA GLU A 52 8.79 5.12 0.60
C GLU A 52 7.56 5.08 1.50
N LEU A 53 6.39 5.55 1.01
CA LEU A 53 5.13 5.43 1.75
C LEU A 53 4.77 3.98 2.06
N ALA A 54 4.83 3.11 1.06
CA ALA A 54 4.52 1.70 1.23
C ALA A 54 5.49 1.03 2.21
N LYS A 55 6.79 1.36 2.13
CA LYS A 55 7.82 0.92 3.06
C LYS A 55 7.50 1.35 4.49
N SER A 56 7.26 2.64 4.72
CA SER A 56 6.94 3.14 6.06
C SER A 56 5.69 2.48 6.65
N ILE A 57 4.66 2.20 5.84
CA ILE A 57 3.47 1.46 6.30
C ILE A 57 3.85 0.05 6.76
N VAL A 58 4.61 -0.69 5.96
CA VAL A 58 5.02 -2.06 6.30
C VAL A 58 5.94 -2.09 7.53
N GLU A 59 6.89 -1.17 7.60
CA GLU A 59 7.81 -1.07 8.74
C GLU A 59 7.09 -0.61 10.02
N SER A 60 5.99 0.17 9.91
CA SER A 60 5.23 0.63 11.08
C SER A 60 4.64 -0.51 11.92
N VAL A 61 4.35 -1.66 11.29
CA VAL A 61 3.84 -2.86 11.97
C VAL A 61 4.95 -3.89 12.29
N GLY A 62 6.21 -3.50 12.10
CA GLY A 62 7.37 -4.35 12.34
C GLY A 62 7.64 -5.40 11.26
N LEU A 63 7.08 -5.25 10.05
CA LEU A 63 7.37 -6.12 8.92
C LEU A 63 8.58 -5.58 8.12
N PRO A 64 9.45 -6.46 7.59
CA PRO A 64 10.60 -6.02 6.79
C PRO A 64 10.17 -5.58 5.38
N TRP A 65 10.78 -4.52 4.87
CA TRP A 65 10.63 -4.08 3.48
C TRP A 65 11.82 -4.53 2.62
N ASN A 66 11.54 -5.33 1.57
CA ASN A 66 12.56 -5.84 0.65
C ASN A 66 12.69 -4.97 -0.61
N ALA A 67 13.89 -4.97 -1.21
CA ALA A 67 14.15 -4.25 -2.46
C ALA A 67 13.27 -4.74 -3.65
N ASP A 68 12.77 -5.99 -3.60
CA ASP A 68 11.85 -6.53 -4.61
C ASP A 68 10.43 -5.95 -4.54
N PHE A 69 10.12 -5.19 -3.48
CA PHE A 69 8.82 -4.56 -3.28
C PHE A 69 8.67 -3.25 -4.06
N GLU A 70 9.77 -2.73 -4.59
CA GLU A 70 9.81 -1.59 -5.48
C GLU A 70 10.47 -1.93 -6.80
N SER A 71 10.03 -1.28 -7.87
CA SER A 71 10.67 -1.34 -9.17
C SER A 71 11.65 -0.17 -9.31
N ARG A 72 12.69 -0.34 -10.13
CA ARG A 72 13.66 0.72 -10.48
C ARG A 72 13.02 2.01 -11.01
N GLY A 73 11.77 1.94 -11.49
CA GLY A 73 10.98 3.09 -11.93
C GLY A 73 10.20 3.84 -10.84
N GLY A 74 10.43 3.58 -9.54
CA GLY A 74 9.74 4.26 -8.44
C GLY A 74 8.27 3.83 -8.28
N THR A 75 7.96 2.59 -8.67
CA THR A 75 6.62 1.99 -8.51
C THR A 75 6.67 0.84 -7.53
N VAL A 76 5.54 0.57 -6.86
CA VAL A 76 5.41 -0.57 -5.96
C VAL A 76 5.07 -1.81 -6.79
N THR A 77 5.76 -2.91 -6.54
CA THR A 77 5.47 -4.17 -7.22
C THR A 77 4.26 -4.84 -6.58
N LYS A 78 3.72 -5.87 -7.25
CA LYS A 78 2.64 -6.67 -6.66
C LYS A 78 3.04 -7.24 -5.29
N ALA A 79 4.30 -7.65 -5.11
CA ALA A 79 4.79 -8.17 -3.83
C ALA A 79 4.78 -7.09 -2.74
N GLY A 80 5.15 -5.85 -3.08
CA GLY A 80 5.07 -4.71 -2.16
C GLY A 80 3.64 -4.39 -1.73
N LEU A 81 2.66 -4.50 -2.64
CA LEU A 81 1.25 -4.34 -2.26
C LEU A 81 0.76 -5.43 -1.30
N VAL A 82 1.17 -6.68 -1.51
CA VAL A 82 0.83 -7.78 -0.60
C VAL A 82 1.42 -7.52 0.78
N ALA A 83 2.63 -6.97 0.86
CA ALA A 83 3.23 -6.58 2.13
C ALA A 83 2.41 -5.47 2.83
N VAL A 84 1.97 -4.46 2.08
CA VAL A 84 1.10 -3.39 2.61
C VAL A 84 -0.25 -3.94 3.08
N LEU A 85 -0.87 -4.86 2.33
CA LEU A 85 -2.07 -5.55 2.78
C LEU A 85 -1.82 -6.32 4.09
N GLY A 86 -0.70 -7.04 4.18
CA GLY A 86 -0.29 -7.72 5.40
C GLY A 86 -0.15 -6.76 6.59
N ALA A 87 0.37 -5.56 6.35
CA ALA A 87 0.46 -4.52 7.37
C ALA A 87 -0.91 -4.04 7.84
N VAL A 88 -1.83 -3.76 6.91
CA VAL A 88 -3.21 -3.37 7.23
C VAL A 88 -3.91 -4.47 8.02
N VAL A 89 -3.81 -5.73 7.59
CA VAL A 89 -4.40 -6.88 8.30
C VAL A 89 -3.85 -7.01 9.72
N ARG A 90 -2.54 -6.80 9.90
CA ARG A 90 -1.88 -6.90 11.21
C ARG A 90 -2.22 -5.73 12.15
N HIS A 91 -2.59 -4.57 11.60
CA HIS A 91 -2.97 -3.41 12.38
C HIS A 91 -4.48 -3.42 12.73
N CYS A 92 -5.33 -3.97 11.85
CA CYS A 92 -6.78 -4.04 12.06
C CYS A 92 -7.25 -5.32 12.77
N GLY A 93 -6.41 -6.35 12.89
CA GLY A 93 -6.70 -7.60 13.60
C GLY A 93 -6.06 -7.64 14.98
#